data_AF-U2F876-F1
#
_entry.id   AF-U2F876-F1
#
_cell.length_a   1.000
_cell.length_b   1.000
_cell.length_c   1.000
_cell.angle_alpha   90.00
_cell.angle_beta   90.00
_cell.angle_gamma   90.00
#
_symmetry.space_group_name_H-M   'P 1'
#
loop_
_entity.id
_entity.type
_entity.pdbx_description
1 polymer ?
#
loop_
_entity_poly.entity_id
_entity_poly.type
_entity_poly.pdbx_seq_one_letter_code
_entity_poly.pdbx_strand_id
1 'polypeptide(L)'
;MRLAGARKIVKSRFCPSFFHKRDEFKYEALVGMGGNIGDSAKRFDKFIRAISEDRRFHVVEVSPILINAAFGYEAQDDFSNAVINLQTSMSPRETLKILGHYESKFKRVRTFKNAPRTLDLDILYFSKKVYKTPRLIVPHPGADKRLSVIVPLGLMRG
;
A
#
# COMPACT_ATOMS: atom_id res chain seq x y z
N MET A 1 -1.37 14.11 -21.12
CA MET A 1 -2.27 12.98 -20.80
C MET A 1 -2.91 13.23 -19.44
N ARG A 2 -4.17 13.70 -19.37
CA ARG A 2 -4.90 13.77 -18.09
C ARG A 2 -5.22 12.33 -17.69
N LEU A 3 -4.53 11.80 -16.69
CA LEU A 3 -4.83 10.49 -16.14
C LEU A 3 -6.23 10.54 -15.51
N ALA A 4 -7.23 10.01 -16.20
CA ALA A 4 -8.62 10.05 -15.77
C ALA A 4 -8.74 9.53 -14.34
N GLY A 5 -9.31 10.35 -13.44
CA GLY A 5 -9.50 10.02 -12.02
C GLY A 5 -8.41 10.51 -11.07
N ALA A 6 -7.20 10.88 -11.53
CA ALA A 6 -6.22 11.54 -10.65
C ALA A 6 -6.72 12.95 -10.27
N ARG A 7 -6.66 13.28 -8.99
CA ARG A 7 -7.08 14.59 -8.47
C ARG A 7 -5.88 15.44 -8.09
N LYS A 8 -5.02 14.93 -7.21
CA LYS A 8 -3.83 15.64 -6.72
C LYS A 8 -2.82 14.70 -6.08
N ILE A 9 -1.57 15.15 -5.99
CA ILE A 9 -0.54 14.55 -5.15
C ILE A 9 -0.44 15.36 -3.86
N VAL A 10 -0.40 14.69 -2.72
CA VAL A 10 -0.21 15.31 -1.41
C VAL A 10 0.92 14.64 -0.65
N LYS A 11 1.46 15.36 0.33
CA LYS A 11 2.50 14.88 1.24
C LYS A 11 1.97 14.82 2.67
N SER A 12 2.55 13.95 3.48
CA SER A 12 2.30 13.84 4.91
C SER A 12 3.63 13.75 5.66
N ARG A 13 3.61 13.39 6.95
CA ARG A 13 4.84 13.27 7.75
C ARG A 13 5.79 12.21 7.20
N PHE A 14 5.26 11.09 6.72
CA PHE A 14 6.05 9.96 6.23
C PHE A 14 5.85 9.66 4.73
N CYS A 15 5.04 10.45 4.02
CA CYS A 15 4.81 10.30 2.58
C CYS A 15 5.22 11.57 1.81
N PRO A 16 6.30 11.58 1.02
CA PRO A 16 7.27 10.50 0.86
C PRO A 16 8.27 10.43 2.02
N SER A 17 8.89 9.27 2.19
CA SER A 17 10.07 9.07 3.05
C SER A 17 10.99 8.01 2.47
N PHE A 18 12.26 8.06 2.82
CA PHE A 18 13.29 7.16 2.30
C PHE A 18 14.29 6.81 3.41
N PHE A 19 14.64 5.54 3.50
CA PHE A 19 15.54 4.96 4.48
C PHE A 19 16.51 4.02 3.79
N HIS A 20 17.72 3.90 4.33
CA HIS A 20 18.70 2.95 3.79
C HIS A 20 18.19 1.52 3.90
N LYS A 21 18.41 0.73 2.85
CA LYS A 21 18.20 -0.72 2.88
C LYS A 21 19.09 -1.37 3.93
N ARG A 22 18.65 -2.52 4.43
CA ARG A 22 19.40 -3.38 5.34
C ARG A 22 19.63 -4.73 4.70
N ASP A 23 20.84 -5.26 4.86
CA ASP A 23 21.23 -6.54 4.25
C ASP A 23 20.70 -7.76 5.02
N GLU A 24 20.15 -7.56 6.22
CA GLU A 24 19.63 -8.63 7.09
C GLU A 24 18.31 -9.27 6.60
N PHE A 25 17.62 -8.62 5.65
CA PHE A 25 16.33 -9.07 5.14
C PHE A 25 16.45 -9.79 3.79
N LYS A 26 15.76 -10.93 3.67
CA LYS A 26 15.84 -11.79 2.48
C LYS A 26 15.05 -11.28 1.27
N TYR A 27 14.00 -10.50 1.49
CA TYR A 27 13.02 -10.14 0.47
C TYR A 27 12.65 -8.66 0.53
N GLU A 28 12.20 -8.16 -0.63
CA GLU A 28 11.57 -6.84 -0.78
C GLU A 28 10.13 -7.03 -1.24
N ALA A 29 9.22 -6.24 -0.69
CA ALA A 29 7.80 -6.26 -1.04
C ALA A 29 7.34 -4.83 -1.32
N LEU A 30 6.82 -4.61 -2.54
CA LEU A 30 6.07 -3.40 -2.84
C LEU A 30 4.64 -3.61 -2.39
N VAL A 31 4.18 -2.78 -1.46
CA VAL A 31 2.85 -2.85 -0.88
C VAL A 31 2.08 -1.58 -1.23
N GLY A 32 0.92 -1.74 -1.86
CA GLY A 32 -0.03 -0.67 -2.08
C GLY A 32 -0.79 -0.39 -0.79
N MET A 33 -0.93 0.88 -0.43
CA MET A 33 -1.63 1.37 0.74
C MET A 33 -2.76 2.29 0.31
N GLY A 34 -4.01 1.94 0.65
CA GLY A 34 -5.21 2.67 0.21
C GLY A 34 -6.18 2.97 1.35
N GLY A 35 -6.93 4.07 1.26
CA GLY A 35 -8.01 4.37 2.21
C GLY A 35 -8.76 5.66 1.89
N ASN A 36 -10.04 5.71 2.23
CA ASN A 36 -10.91 6.86 1.98
C ASN A 36 -11.84 7.24 3.14
N ILE A 37 -11.85 6.49 4.25
CA ILE A 37 -12.66 6.86 5.43
C ILE A 37 -11.88 7.84 6.33
N GLY A 38 -12.37 9.06 6.48
CA GLY A 38 -11.77 10.06 7.38
C GLY A 38 -10.36 10.50 6.95
N ASP A 39 -9.49 10.83 7.91
CA ASP A 39 -8.14 11.33 7.62
C ASP A 39 -7.16 10.20 7.26
N SER A 40 -7.18 9.79 5.99
CA SER A 40 -6.33 8.73 5.45
C SER A 40 -4.84 9.07 5.54
N ALA A 41 -4.44 10.33 5.32
CA ALA A 41 -3.04 10.74 5.40
C ALA A 41 -2.46 10.55 6.83
N LYS A 42 -3.18 11.00 7.86
CA LYS A 42 -2.78 10.73 9.25
C LYS A 42 -2.80 9.24 9.58
N ARG A 43 -3.72 8.47 8.99
CA ARG A 43 -3.77 7.02 9.21
C ARG A 43 -2.57 6.31 8.58
N PHE A 44 -2.17 6.73 7.38
CA PHE A 44 -0.97 6.24 6.72
C PHE A 44 0.27 6.54 7.57
N ASP A 45 0.39 7.76 8.10
CA ASP A 45 1.50 8.11 9.00
C ASP A 45 1.53 7.22 10.26
N LYS A 46 0.37 6.92 10.85
CA LYS A 46 0.25 6.00 11.99
C LYS A 46 0.61 4.56 11.63
N PHE A 47 0.22 4.10 10.45
CA PHE A 47 0.56 2.76 9.97
C PHE A 47 2.06 2.64 9.71
N ILE A 48 2.67 3.61 9.02
CA ILE A 48 4.11 3.62 8.74
C ILE A 48 4.90 3.59 10.04
N ARG A 49 4.53 4.41 11.03
CA ARG A 49 5.15 4.34 12.36
C ARG A 49 5.02 2.95 12.98
N ALA A 50 3.82 2.36 12.97
CA ALA A 50 3.57 1.07 13.59
C ALA A 50 4.35 -0.08 12.91
N ILE A 51 4.44 -0.08 11.58
CA ILE A 51 5.19 -1.11 10.85
C ILE A 51 6.71 -0.89 10.92
N SER A 52 7.18 0.35 11.09
CA SER A 52 8.60 0.64 11.38
C SER A 52 9.03 0.16 12.77
N GLU A 53 8.11 0.06 13.73
CA GLU A 53 8.37 -0.50 15.06
C GLU A 53 8.31 -2.05 15.07
N ASP A 54 7.87 -2.67 13.97
CA ASP A 54 7.74 -4.12 13.82
C ASP A 54 9.03 -4.74 13.27
N ARG A 55 9.79 -5.44 14.12
CA ARG A 55 11.08 -6.05 13.77
C ARG A 55 11.04 -7.03 12.60
N ARG A 56 9.86 -7.47 12.18
CA ARG A 56 9.68 -8.36 11.02
C ARG A 56 9.79 -7.63 9.68
N PHE A 57 9.73 -6.30 9.71
CA PHE A 57 9.80 -5.43 8.54
C PHE A 57 10.82 -4.32 8.71
N HIS A 58 11.29 -3.81 7.59
CA HIS A 58 12.00 -2.54 7.52
C HIS A 58 11.42 -1.72 6.38
N VAL A 59 11.05 -0.48 6.64
CA VAL A 59 10.53 0.44 5.62
C VAL A 59 11.72 1.03 4.89
N VAL A 60 11.80 0.80 3.57
CA VAL A 60 12.87 1.34 2.72
C VAL A 60 12.42 2.66 2.12
N GLU A 61 11.20 2.71 1.58
CA GLU A 61 10.70 3.89 0.90
C GLU A 61 9.18 3.96 0.98
N VAL A 62 8.65 5.17 1.02
CA VAL A 62 7.23 5.45 0.89
C VAL A 62 7.05 6.55 -0.16
N SER A 63 6.14 6.33 -1.10
CA SER A 63 5.80 7.31 -2.13
C SER A 63 5.06 8.53 -1.56
N PRO A 64 4.90 9.61 -2.34
CA PRO A 64 3.84 10.58 -2.09
C PRO A 64 2.45 9.93 -2.15
N ILE A 65 1.43 10.63 -1.63
CA ILE A 65 0.03 10.16 -1.66
C ILE A 65 -0.65 10.70 -2.90
N LEU A 66 -1.22 9.81 -3.72
CA LEU A 66 -2.18 10.17 -4.76
C LEU A 66 -3.59 10.22 -4.17
N ILE A 67 -4.30 11.31 -4.42
CA ILE A 67 -5.75 11.38 -4.28
C ILE A 67 -6.38 11.11 -5.65
N ASN A 68 -7.26 10.11 -5.75
CA ASN A 68 -8.00 9.79 -6.97
C ASN A 68 -9.44 9.37 -6.70
N ALA A 69 -10.29 9.53 -7.71
CA ALA A 69 -11.68 9.12 -7.66
C ALA A 69 -11.84 7.65 -7.26
N ALA A 70 -12.92 7.35 -6.52
CA ALA A 70 -13.33 5.99 -6.22
C ALA A 70 -13.62 5.20 -7.51
N PHE A 71 -13.45 3.88 -7.44
CA PHE A 71 -13.71 2.97 -8.55
C PHE A 71 -14.71 1.89 -8.13
N GLY A 72 -15.69 1.63 -8.99
CA GLY A 72 -16.69 0.57 -8.82
C GLY A 72 -17.91 0.97 -7.99
N TYR A 73 -17.73 1.48 -6.77
CA TYR A 73 -18.79 2.14 -6.00
C TYR A 73 -18.44 3.62 -5.90
N GLU A 74 -19.21 4.50 -6.54
CA GLU A 74 -18.79 5.91 -6.69
C GLU A 74 -19.41 6.86 -5.66
N ALA A 75 -20.46 6.42 -4.96
CA ALA A 75 -21.07 7.17 -3.85
C ALA A 75 -20.23 7.08 -2.56
N GLN A 76 -18.95 7.44 -2.66
CA GLN A 76 -17.99 7.48 -1.55
C GLN A 76 -16.89 8.50 -1.83
N ASP A 77 -16.14 8.88 -0.78
CA ASP A 77 -15.03 9.81 -0.89
C ASP A 77 -13.90 9.28 -1.80
N ASP A 78 -13.14 10.22 -2.36
CA ASP A 78 -11.90 9.95 -3.09
C ASP A 78 -10.92 9.13 -2.24
N PHE A 79 -10.16 8.25 -2.90
CA PHE A 79 -9.14 7.45 -2.24
C PHE A 79 -7.82 8.19 -2.13
N SER A 80 -7.20 8.09 -0.95
CA SER A 80 -5.76 8.27 -0.78
C SER A 80 -5.06 6.95 -1.08
N ASN A 81 -4.04 6.98 -1.93
CA ASN A 81 -3.23 5.83 -2.30
C ASN A 81 -1.73 6.16 -2.26
N ALA A 82 -0.93 5.26 -1.72
CA ALA A 82 0.52 5.33 -1.71
C ALA A 82 1.11 3.93 -1.92
N VAL A 83 2.40 3.86 -2.23
CA VAL A 83 3.16 2.61 -2.33
C VAL A 83 4.30 2.66 -1.33
N ILE A 84 4.54 1.52 -0.67
CA ILE A 84 5.60 1.32 0.32
C ILE A 84 6.53 0.22 -0.18
N ASN A 85 7.84 0.46 -0.18
CA ASN A 85 8.85 -0.58 -0.29
C ASN A 85 9.24 -1.07 1.10
N LEU A 86 8.96 -2.34 1.38
CA LEU A 86 9.30 -3.03 2.62
C LEU A 86 10.37 -4.08 2.38
N GLN A 87 11.30 -4.21 3.32
CA GLN A 87 12.16 -5.38 3.47
C GLN A 87 11.60 -6.33 4.52
N THR A 88 11.67 -7.64 4.27
CA THR A 88 11.27 -8.69 5.22
C THR A 88 11.98 -10.01 4.94
N SER A 89 12.10 -10.87 5.96
CA SER A 89 12.60 -12.25 5.81
C SER A 89 11.48 -13.30 5.76
N MET A 90 10.23 -12.85 5.83
CA MET A 90 9.04 -13.70 5.81
C MET A 90 8.62 -14.06 4.39
N SER A 91 7.89 -15.17 4.23
CA SER A 91 7.29 -15.54 2.96
C SER A 91 6.18 -14.56 2.53
N PRO A 92 5.76 -14.56 1.25
CA PRO A 92 4.62 -13.75 0.79
C PRO A 92 3.33 -14.02 1.57
N ARG A 93 3.08 -15.29 1.94
CA ARG A 93 1.89 -15.71 2.69
C ARG A 93 1.90 -15.18 4.12
N GLU A 94 3.04 -15.25 4.80
CA GLU A 94 3.20 -14.71 6.15
C GLU A 94 3.07 -13.18 6.15
N THR A 95 3.69 -12.53 5.15
CA THR A 95 3.57 -11.09 4.93
C THR A 95 2.10 -10.69 4.76
N LEU A 96 1.36 -11.36 3.86
CA LEU A 96 -0.07 -11.11 3.65
C LEU A 96 -0.88 -11.25 4.94
N LYS A 97 -0.61 -12.29 5.74
CA LYS A 97 -1.30 -12.51 7.02
C LYS A 97 -1.07 -11.34 7.98
N ILE A 98 0.14 -10.81 8.06
CA ILE A 98 0.48 -9.71 8.96
C ILE A 98 -0.08 -8.38 8.46
N LEU A 99 -0.02 -8.11 7.15
CA LEU A 99 -0.68 -6.95 6.56
C LEU A 99 -2.19 -6.96 6.87
N GLY A 100 -2.85 -8.12 6.72
CA GLY A 100 -4.26 -8.28 7.11
C GLY A 100 -4.53 -8.03 8.61
N HIS A 101 -3.57 -8.36 9.49
CA HIS A 101 -3.67 -8.00 10.91
C HIS A 101 -3.58 -6.48 11.12
N TYR A 102 -2.70 -5.78 10.39
CA TYR A 102 -2.65 -4.32 10.43
C TYR A 102 -3.96 -3.70 9.94
N GLU A 103 -4.53 -4.17 8.83
CA GLU A 103 -5.85 -3.68 8.38
C GLU A 103 -6.92 -3.79 9.48
N SER A 104 -6.97 -4.93 10.18
CA SER A 104 -7.88 -5.13 11.31
C SER A 104 -7.58 -4.17 12.48
N LYS A 105 -6.30 -4.01 12.85
CA LYS A 105 -5.85 -3.04 13.87
C LYS A 105 -6.27 -1.61 13.52
N PHE A 106 -6.22 -1.27 12.23
CA PHE A 106 -6.64 0.02 11.67
C PHE A 106 -8.13 0.05 11.27
N LYS A 107 -8.94 -0.87 11.82
CA LYS A 107 -10.41 -0.88 11.76
C LYS A 107 -11.00 -1.04 10.35
N ARG A 108 -10.31 -1.78 9.46
CA ARG A 108 -10.90 -2.16 8.17
C ARG A 108 -12.07 -3.12 8.41
N VAL A 109 -13.24 -2.79 7.85
CA VAL A 109 -14.44 -3.64 7.83
C VAL A 109 -14.77 -3.97 6.37
N ARG A 110 -15.08 -5.23 6.07
CA ARG A 110 -15.46 -5.69 4.73
C ARG A 110 -16.96 -5.93 4.67
N THR A 111 -17.73 -4.92 4.29
CA THR A 111 -19.20 -4.98 4.22
C THR A 111 -19.71 -5.43 2.85
N PHE A 112 -19.19 -4.85 1.77
CA PHE A 112 -19.52 -5.21 0.39
C PHE A 112 -18.32 -4.97 -0.55
N LYS A 113 -18.42 -5.44 -1.80
CA LYS A 113 -17.38 -5.26 -2.81
C LYS A 113 -17.13 -3.77 -3.09
N ASN A 114 -15.88 -3.33 -3.04
CA ASN A 114 -15.47 -1.92 -3.22
C ASN A 114 -15.98 -0.94 -2.15
N ALA A 115 -16.42 -1.43 -0.98
CA ALA A 115 -16.82 -0.59 0.13
C ALA A 115 -15.70 0.39 0.56
N PRO A 116 -16.09 1.56 1.12
CA PRO A 116 -15.15 2.47 1.77
C PRO A 116 -14.33 1.74 2.82
N ARG A 117 -13.08 2.16 2.99
CA ARG A 117 -12.13 1.48 3.89
C ARG A 117 -11.19 2.46 4.57
N THR A 118 -10.84 2.13 5.80
CA THR A 118 -9.88 2.90 6.60
C THR A 118 -8.46 2.69 6.09
N LEU A 119 -8.06 1.43 5.89
CA LEU A 119 -6.74 1.02 5.40
C LEU A 119 -6.89 -0.29 4.61
N ASP A 120 -6.24 -0.34 3.46
CA ASP A 120 -6.14 -1.48 2.53
C ASP A 120 -4.67 -1.67 2.19
N LEU A 121 -4.16 -2.89 2.33
CA LEU A 121 -2.75 -3.25 2.14
C LEU A 121 -2.64 -4.42 1.15
N ASP A 122 -2.24 -4.11 -0.08
CA ASP A 122 -2.10 -5.09 -1.15
C ASP A 122 -0.63 -5.36 -1.46
N ILE A 123 -0.20 -6.62 -1.47
CA ILE A 123 1.13 -7.00 -1.99
C ILE A 123 1.10 -6.86 -3.51
N LEU A 124 1.83 -5.88 -4.05
CA LEU A 124 1.92 -5.61 -5.49
C LEU A 124 2.99 -6.48 -6.15
N TYR A 125 4.18 -6.50 -5.55
CA TYR A 125 5.33 -7.27 -6.00
C TYR A 125 6.07 -7.83 -4.79
N PHE A 126 6.75 -8.97 -4.96
CA PHE A 126 7.50 -9.61 -3.88
C PHE A 126 8.80 -10.22 -4.42
N SER A 127 9.90 -9.47 -4.36
CA SER A 127 11.18 -9.79 -4.99
C SER A 127 10.97 -10.31 -6.42
N LYS A 128 11.67 -11.38 -6.82
CA LYS A 128 11.48 -12.08 -8.10
C LYS A 128 10.48 -13.24 -8.01
N LYS A 129 9.63 -13.29 -6.99
CA LYS A 129 8.71 -14.41 -6.78
C LYS A 129 7.44 -14.25 -7.59
N VAL A 130 7.00 -15.35 -8.20
CA VAL A 130 5.66 -15.51 -8.75
C VAL A 130 4.88 -16.42 -7.81
N TYR A 131 3.68 -16.00 -7.43
CA TYR A 131 2.79 -16.75 -6.56
C TYR A 131 1.39 -16.74 -7.16
N LYS A 132 0.76 -17.90 -7.29
CA LYS A 132 -0.60 -18.02 -7.80
C LYS A 132 -1.37 -19.01 -6.97
N THR A 133 -2.08 -18.49 -5.98
CA THR A 133 -2.98 -19.26 -5.12
C THR A 133 -4.33 -18.56 -5.06
N PRO A 134 -5.41 -19.24 -4.64
CA PRO A 134 -6.71 -18.60 -4.47
C PRO A 134 -6.71 -17.41 -3.50
N ARG A 135 -5.72 -17.33 -2.60
CA ARG A 135 -5.64 -16.29 -1.56
C ARG A 135 -4.61 -15.20 -1.83
N LEU A 136 -3.65 -15.44 -2.74
CA LEU A 136 -2.56 -14.52 -3.03
C LEU A 136 -2.07 -14.73 -4.47
N ILE A 137 -2.06 -13.66 -5.24
CA ILE A 137 -1.48 -13.59 -6.58
C ILE A 137 -0.41 -12.51 -6.59
N VAL A 138 0.83 -12.89 -6.94
CA VAL A 138 1.99 -11.98 -7.05
C VAL A 138 2.70 -12.26 -8.38
N PRO A 139 2.98 -11.24 -9.22
CA PRO A 139 2.57 -9.83 -9.06
C PRO A 139 1.04 -9.65 -9.00
N HIS A 140 0.58 -8.61 -8.32
CA HIS A 140 -0.84 -8.33 -8.22
C HIS A 140 -1.40 -8.04 -9.63
N PRO A 141 -2.53 -8.67 -10.05
CA PRO A 141 -3.02 -8.58 -11.43
C PRO A 141 -3.37 -7.18 -11.96
N GLY A 142 -3.50 -6.21 -11.05
CA GLY A 142 -3.77 -4.81 -11.38
C GLY A 142 -2.63 -3.84 -11.08
N ALA A 143 -1.44 -4.32 -10.66
CA ALA A 143 -0.33 -3.43 -10.27
C ALA A 143 0.17 -2.55 -11.44
N ASP A 144 0.13 -3.09 -12.65
CA ASP A 144 0.58 -2.46 -13.90
C ASP A 144 -0.51 -1.66 -14.63
N LYS A 145 -1.75 -1.67 -14.13
CA LYS A 145 -2.92 -1.05 -14.79
C LYS A 145 -3.59 0.01 -13.95
N ARG A 146 -3.47 -0.07 -12.62
CA ARG A 146 -4.18 0.83 -11.71
C ARG A 146 -3.40 2.12 -11.53
N LEU A 147 -4.06 3.23 -11.82
CA LEU A 147 -3.55 4.57 -11.57
C LEU A 147 -3.06 4.76 -10.13
N SER A 148 -3.82 4.22 -9.16
CA SER A 148 -3.51 4.24 -7.73
C SER A 148 -2.23 3.50 -7.34
N VAL A 149 -1.65 2.72 -8.25
CA VAL A 149 -0.37 2.03 -8.08
C VAL A 149 0.71 2.68 -8.94
N ILE A 150 0.44 2.87 -10.23
CA ILE A 150 1.42 3.35 -11.21
C ILE A 150 1.94 4.74 -10.84
N VAL A 151 1.05 5.67 -10.48
CA VAL A 151 1.47 7.05 -10.19
C VAL A 151 2.31 7.13 -8.92
N PRO A 152 1.88 6.59 -7.76
CA PRO A 152 2.73 6.61 -6.57
C PRO A 152 4.04 5.85 -6.78
N LEU A 153 4.03 4.69 -7.43
CA LEU A 153 5.24 3.91 -7.73
C LEU A 153 6.22 4.69 -8.63
N GLY A 154 5.72 5.36 -9.67
CA GLY A 154 6.55 6.18 -10.56
C GLY A 154 7.13 7.45 -9.91
N LEU A 155 6.67 7.82 -8.71
CA LEU A 155 7.20 8.92 -7.91
C LEU A 155 8.23 8.47 -6.86
N MET A 156 8.51 7.17 -6.77
CA MET A 156 9.56 6.62 -5.90
C MET A 156 10.94 6.76 -6.57
N ARG A 157 11.99 6.77 -5.74
CA ARG A 157 13.37 7.08 -6.14
C ARG A 157 14.06 5.89 -6.82
N GLY A 158 13.66 4.65 -6.50
CA GLY A 158 14.28 3.42 -7.01
C GLY A 158 15.44 2.97 -6.14
#